data_AF-A0AAE5GUL8-F1
#
_entry.id   AF-A0AAE5GUL8-F1
#
_cell.length_a   1.000
_cell.length_b   1.000
_cell.length_c   1.000
_cell.angle_alpha   90.00
_cell.angle_beta   90.00
_cell.angle_gamma   90.00
#
_symmetry.space_group_name_H-M   'P 1'
#
loop_
_entity.id
_entity.type
_entity.pdbx_description
1 polymer ?
#
loop_
_entity_poly.entity_id
_entity_poly.type
_entity_poly.pdbx_seq_one_letter_code
_entity_poly.pdbx_strand_id
1 'polypeptide(L)'
;MSNIGTKFNLDNRFTFDPNTNSLVDKENNNELIRLGSNESRILLLLCEKPSEIVSRNDLHDFVWRKQGFEVDDSSLTQAISTLRKLLKDSTKSPMFVKTVPKRGYQLICSVERATTLMSGESLEEESSEVEAVEVTEQIKVEETVETPVAPKAVSSFNETAETQAPVRKPSSLLSKLLIVVAILIPLCVILFTNPAESKFRQLAVFDNTVVKAPMNHPDLSKWYPSIEQCVKKYNETHVEALAPVEVIATGGQNNQLILNYIHSLDNSGENITLRIFAEQQDLSKVCQ
;
A
#
# COMPACT_ATOMS: atom_id res chain seq x y z
N MET A 1 8.08 -10.01 -0.67
CA MET A 1 9.16 -10.20 0.32
C MET A 1 8.81 -9.35 1.55
N SER A 2 9.38 -9.63 2.73
CA SER A 2 8.98 -8.95 3.97
C SER A 2 9.92 -7.79 4.31
N ASN A 3 9.72 -6.63 3.69
CA ASN A 3 10.53 -5.41 3.89
C ASN A 3 10.23 -4.68 5.22
N ILE A 4 9.99 -5.44 6.30
CA ILE A 4 9.60 -4.92 7.62
C ILE A 4 10.73 -4.02 8.13
N GLY A 5 10.42 -2.76 8.43
CA GLY A 5 11.40 -1.77 8.92
C GLY A 5 12.43 -1.30 7.87
N THR A 6 12.33 -1.69 6.60
CA THR A 6 13.19 -1.13 5.54
C THR A 6 12.66 0.23 5.12
N LYS A 7 13.41 1.30 5.44
CA LYS A 7 13.22 2.62 4.83
C LYS A 7 14.05 2.74 3.55
N PHE A 8 13.61 3.59 2.63
CA PHE A 8 14.31 3.87 1.39
C PHE A 8 14.67 5.35 1.32
N ASN A 9 15.94 5.69 1.11
CA ASN A 9 16.33 7.03 0.69
C ASN A 9 16.24 7.09 -0.85
N LEU A 10 15.60 8.11 -1.39
CA LEU A 10 15.51 8.39 -2.81
C LEU A 10 16.27 9.68 -3.11
N ASP A 11 17.32 9.59 -3.93
CA ASP A 11 18.19 10.71 -4.34
C ASP A 11 18.76 11.54 -3.17
N ASN A 12 18.92 10.91 -2.01
CA ASN A 12 19.13 11.52 -0.68
C ASN A 12 18.02 12.51 -0.21
N ARG A 13 17.33 13.20 -1.12
CA ARG A 13 16.24 14.14 -0.86
C ARG A 13 15.09 13.56 -0.04
N PHE A 14 14.54 12.42 -0.46
CA PHE A 14 13.33 11.87 0.18
C PHE A 14 13.64 10.63 1.01
N THR A 15 13.05 10.50 2.19
CA THR A 15 13.03 9.24 2.96
C THR A 15 11.62 8.65 2.95
N PHE A 16 11.45 7.51 2.29
CA PHE A 16 10.20 6.76 2.21
C PHE A 16 10.16 5.64 3.27
N ASP A 17 9.07 5.57 4.02
CA ASP A 17 8.73 4.45 4.90
C ASP A 17 7.44 3.75 4.39
N PRO A 18 7.53 2.50 3.90
CA PRO A 18 6.38 1.75 3.39
C PRO A 18 5.45 1.23 4.49
N ASN A 19 5.88 1.23 5.76
CA ASN A 19 5.11 0.71 6.89
C ASN A 19 4.10 1.76 7.39
N THR A 20 4.48 3.04 7.35
CA THR A 20 3.65 4.19 7.74
C THR A 20 3.00 4.91 6.55
N ASN A 21 3.27 4.47 5.31
CA ASN A 21 2.88 5.14 4.07
C ASN A 21 3.28 6.63 4.06
N SER A 22 4.52 6.94 4.44
CA SER A 22 5.00 8.32 4.56
C SER A 22 6.31 8.58 3.85
N LEU A 23 6.45 9.81 3.35
CA LEU A 23 7.60 10.34 2.64
C LEU A 23 8.05 11.60 3.39
N VAL A 24 9.34 11.72 3.72
CA VAL A 24 9.92 12.92 4.35
C VAL A 24 10.76 13.65 3.32
N ASP A 25 10.45 14.92 3.02
CA ASP A 25 11.23 15.76 2.09
C ASP A 25 12.31 16.53 2.86
N LYS A 26 13.57 16.08 2.79
CA LYS A 26 14.69 16.70 3.53
C LYS A 26 14.98 18.11 3.05
N GLU A 27 14.77 18.40 1.76
CA GLU A 27 14.93 19.75 1.21
C GLU A 27 13.90 20.75 1.76
N ASN A 28 12.71 20.28 2.14
CA ASN A 28 11.63 21.13 2.63
C ASN A 28 11.45 21.00 4.15
N ASN A 29 12.52 21.24 4.92
CA ASN A 29 12.49 21.27 6.39
C ASN A 29 11.91 19.97 7.01
N ASN A 30 12.26 18.81 6.44
CA ASN A 30 11.74 17.48 6.81
C ASN A 30 10.19 17.38 6.78
N GLU A 31 9.54 18.02 5.80
CA GLU A 31 8.08 17.94 5.58
C GLU A 31 7.59 16.48 5.51
N LEU A 32 6.67 16.10 6.41
CA LEU A 32 6.07 14.77 6.45
C LEU A 32 4.86 14.67 5.51
N ILE A 33 5.09 14.15 4.32
CA ILE A 33 4.09 13.92 3.28
C ILE A 33 3.48 12.52 3.48
N ARG A 34 2.16 12.43 3.64
CA ARG A 34 1.45 11.13 3.68
C ARG A 34 1.10 10.67 2.26
N LEU A 35 1.45 9.41 1.96
CA LEU A 35 1.11 8.73 0.71
C LEU A 35 -0.22 7.98 0.86
N GLY A 36 -0.98 7.87 -0.23
CA GLY A 36 -2.10 6.93 -0.29
C GLY A 36 -1.61 5.48 -0.31
N SER A 37 -2.50 4.54 0.04
CA SER A 37 -2.16 3.10 0.12
C SER A 37 -1.75 2.50 -1.22
N ASN A 38 -2.13 3.11 -2.35
CA ASN A 38 -1.79 2.63 -3.68
C ASN A 38 -0.47 3.26 -4.15
N GLU A 39 -0.32 4.57 -3.95
CA GLU A 39 0.90 5.35 -4.18
C GLU A 39 2.10 4.76 -3.41
N SER A 40 1.90 4.39 -2.14
CA SER A 40 2.90 3.71 -1.30
C SER A 40 3.30 2.33 -1.85
N ARG A 41 2.33 1.50 -2.27
CA ARG A 41 2.62 0.18 -2.88
C ARG A 41 3.32 0.30 -4.23
N ILE A 42 2.96 1.30 -5.04
CA ILE A 42 3.65 1.61 -6.30
C ILE A 42 5.10 1.99 -6.00
N LEU A 43 5.33 2.92 -5.07
CA LEU A 43 6.67 3.37 -4.71
C LEU A 43 7.50 2.23 -4.11
N LEU A 44 6.91 1.35 -3.29
CA LEU A 44 7.58 0.17 -2.75
C LEU A 44 8.03 -0.80 -3.85
N LEU A 45 7.17 -1.15 -4.81
CA LEU A 45 7.54 -2.06 -5.90
C LEU A 45 8.61 -1.46 -6.81
N LEU A 46 8.58 -0.13 -7.01
CA LEU A 46 9.60 0.62 -7.72
C LEU A 46 10.94 0.66 -6.96
N CYS A 47 10.93 0.84 -5.64
CA CYS A 47 12.11 0.79 -4.77
C CYS A 47 12.66 -0.63 -4.51
N GLU A 48 11.84 -1.68 -4.66
CA GLU A 48 12.33 -3.06 -4.70
C GLU A 48 13.14 -3.35 -5.97
N LYS A 49 12.90 -2.60 -7.06
CA LYS A 49 13.46 -2.81 -8.40
C LYS A 49 14.00 -1.49 -9.02
N PRO A 50 14.97 -0.82 -8.36
CA PRO A 50 15.50 0.46 -8.85
C PRO A 50 16.11 0.30 -10.25
N SER A 51 15.90 1.29 -11.12
CA SER A 51 16.31 1.27 -12.53
C SER A 51 15.71 0.14 -13.42
N GLU A 52 14.92 -0.81 -12.91
CA GLU A 52 14.14 -1.73 -13.76
C GLU A 52 12.84 -1.08 -14.27
N ILE A 53 12.32 -1.61 -15.38
CA ILE A 53 11.03 -1.19 -15.93
C ILE A 53 9.97 -2.16 -15.42
N VAL A 54 9.27 -1.77 -14.36
CA VAL A 54 8.13 -2.50 -13.81
C VAL A 54 6.95 -2.36 -14.78
N SER A 55 6.33 -3.47 -15.19
CA SER A 55 5.25 -3.42 -16.18
C SER A 55 3.93 -2.92 -15.57
N ARG A 56 3.00 -2.48 -16.43
CA ARG A 56 1.62 -2.18 -16.02
C ARG A 56 0.98 -3.36 -15.30
N ASN A 57 1.17 -4.57 -15.82
CA ASN A 57 0.57 -5.77 -15.25
C ASN A 57 1.13 -6.06 -13.84
N ASP A 58 2.45 -5.95 -13.64
CA ASP A 58 3.05 -6.14 -12.31
C ASP A 58 2.50 -5.13 -11.28
N LEU A 59 2.27 -3.89 -11.71
CA LEU A 59 1.68 -2.83 -10.88
C LEU A 59 0.20 -3.11 -10.58
N HIS A 60 -0.60 -3.50 -11.57
CA HIS A 60 -1.99 -3.92 -11.34
C HIS A 60 -2.07 -5.11 -10.38
N ASP A 61 -1.23 -6.12 -10.58
CA ASP A 61 -1.16 -7.33 -9.76
C ASP A 61 -0.76 -7.01 -8.31
N PHE A 62 0.31 -6.23 -8.12
CA PHE A 62 0.85 -5.92 -6.79
C PHE A 62 0.01 -4.93 -6.00
N VAL A 63 -0.57 -3.92 -6.66
CA VAL A 63 -1.22 -2.78 -5.99
C VAL A 63 -2.73 -3.00 -5.82
N TRP A 64 -3.39 -3.74 -6.73
CA TRP A 64 -4.84 -4.01 -6.67
C TRP A 64 -5.20 -5.50 -6.60
N ARG A 65 -4.75 -6.37 -7.52
CA ARG A 65 -5.27 -7.75 -7.60
C ARG A 65 -4.92 -8.60 -6.38
N LYS A 66 -3.70 -8.49 -5.84
CA LYS A 66 -3.31 -9.15 -4.58
C LYS A 66 -4.11 -8.68 -3.35
N GLN A 67 -4.77 -7.53 -3.44
CA GLN A 67 -5.66 -6.99 -2.42
C GLN A 67 -7.14 -7.30 -2.70
N GLY A 68 -7.46 -8.08 -3.75
CA GLY A 68 -8.83 -8.47 -4.11
C GLY A 68 -9.57 -7.49 -5.01
N PHE A 69 -8.88 -6.50 -5.60
CA PHE A 69 -9.48 -5.49 -6.47
C PHE A 69 -9.03 -5.63 -7.93
N GLU A 70 -9.96 -5.50 -8.87
CA GLU A 70 -9.66 -5.34 -10.30
C GLU A 70 -9.94 -3.89 -10.71
N VAL A 71 -9.00 -3.24 -11.42
CA VAL A 71 -9.11 -1.84 -11.86
C VAL A 71 -8.47 -1.65 -13.23
N ASP A 72 -8.79 -0.53 -13.89
CA ASP A 72 -8.32 -0.16 -15.23
C ASP A 72 -7.03 0.69 -15.24
N ASP A 73 -6.41 0.88 -16.41
CA ASP A 73 -5.16 1.66 -16.55
C ASP A 73 -5.34 3.16 -16.22
N SER A 74 -6.56 3.71 -16.17
CA SER A 74 -6.77 5.08 -15.68
C SER A 74 -6.56 5.17 -14.17
N SER A 75 -6.96 4.14 -13.41
CA SER A 75 -6.69 4.03 -11.96
C SER A 75 -5.18 3.97 -11.66
N LEU A 76 -4.42 3.22 -12.44
CA LEU A 76 -2.94 3.20 -12.37
C LEU A 76 -2.34 4.56 -12.77
N THR A 77 -2.82 5.16 -13.86
CA THR A 77 -2.35 6.47 -14.34
C THR A 77 -2.64 7.59 -13.33
N GLN A 78 -3.78 7.54 -12.65
CA GLN A 78 -4.14 8.48 -11.59
C GLN A 78 -3.22 8.32 -10.38
N ALA A 79 -3.00 7.10 -9.88
CA ALA A 79 -2.11 6.84 -8.74
C ALA A 79 -0.66 7.26 -9.03
N ILE A 80 -0.15 7.00 -10.24
CA ILE A 80 1.16 7.52 -10.69
C ILE A 80 1.19 9.06 -10.74
N SER A 81 0.10 9.71 -11.18
CA SER A 81 -0.01 11.18 -11.21
C SER A 81 -0.05 11.78 -9.80
N THR A 82 -0.73 11.13 -8.84
CA THR A 82 -0.70 11.50 -7.43
C THR A 82 0.70 11.33 -6.85
N LEU A 83 1.33 10.16 -7.04
CA LEU A 83 2.67 9.85 -6.55
C LEU A 83 3.72 10.87 -7.03
N ARG A 84 3.69 11.25 -8.32
CA ARG A 84 4.58 12.31 -8.85
C ARG A 84 4.37 13.66 -8.17
N LYS A 85 3.12 14.08 -7.91
CA LYS A 85 2.85 15.34 -7.19
C LYS A 85 3.42 15.32 -5.76
N LEU A 86 3.31 14.19 -5.08
CA LEU A 86 3.84 14.00 -3.71
C LEU A 86 5.38 13.95 -3.69
N LEU A 87 6.02 13.41 -4.74
CA LEU A 87 7.46 13.47 -4.99
C LEU A 87 7.94 14.81 -5.61
N LYS A 88 7.04 15.78 -5.83
CA LYS A 88 7.32 17.06 -6.52
C LYS A 88 7.96 16.85 -7.92
N ASP A 89 7.69 15.71 -8.56
CA ASP A 89 8.31 15.19 -9.79
C ASP A 89 7.60 15.67 -11.08
N SER A 90 8.38 16.03 -12.09
CA SER A 90 7.90 16.63 -13.34
C SER A 90 7.62 15.57 -14.42
N THR A 91 6.45 15.63 -15.07
CA THR A 91 6.14 14.74 -16.21
C THR A 91 6.91 15.05 -17.48
N LYS A 92 7.45 16.28 -17.61
CA LYS A 92 8.30 16.70 -18.76
C LYS A 92 9.77 16.38 -18.55
N SER A 93 10.21 16.39 -17.29
CA SER A 93 11.60 16.27 -16.86
C SER A 93 11.65 15.41 -15.58
N PRO A 94 11.32 14.11 -15.67
CA PRO A 94 11.21 13.26 -14.49
C PRO A 94 12.59 13.05 -13.87
N MET A 95 12.66 13.19 -12.55
CA MET A 95 13.84 12.88 -11.72
C MET A 95 13.61 11.61 -10.91
N PHE A 96 12.35 11.33 -10.54
CA PHE A 96 12.00 10.14 -9.75
C PHE A 96 11.35 9.05 -10.61
N VAL A 97 10.15 9.29 -11.14
CA VAL A 97 9.36 8.24 -11.81
C VAL A 97 9.28 8.51 -13.30
N LYS A 98 9.93 7.68 -14.11
CA LYS A 98 9.91 7.75 -15.58
C LYS A 98 8.80 6.88 -16.15
N THR A 99 7.98 7.44 -17.05
CA THR A 99 7.04 6.63 -17.86
C THR A 99 7.82 6.00 -19.02
N VAL A 100 7.68 4.69 -19.24
CA VAL A 100 8.19 4.02 -20.44
C VAL A 100 7.02 3.61 -21.33
N PRO A 101 6.81 4.28 -22.49
CA PRO A 101 5.67 4.02 -23.37
C PRO A 101 5.49 2.54 -23.72
N LYS A 102 4.24 2.07 -23.69
CA LYS A 102 3.83 0.67 -23.96
C LYS A 102 4.44 -0.40 -23.03
N ARG A 103 5.35 -0.06 -22.10
CA ARG A 103 5.99 -1.03 -21.17
C ARG A 103 5.48 -0.86 -19.74
N GLY A 104 5.62 0.33 -19.16
CA GLY A 104 5.31 0.55 -17.75
C GLY A 104 6.00 1.78 -17.17
N TYR A 105 6.56 1.64 -15.96
CA TYR A 105 7.19 2.72 -15.21
C TYR A 105 8.53 2.27 -14.64
N GLN A 106 9.44 3.22 -14.43
CA GLN A 106 10.82 2.99 -13.99
C GLN A 106 11.18 4.03 -12.94
N LEU A 107 11.81 3.60 -11.85
CA LEU A 107 12.40 4.50 -10.86
C LEU A 107 13.83 4.82 -11.32
N ILE A 108 14.15 6.09 -11.49
CA ILE A 108 15.39 6.55 -12.15
C ILE A 108 16.34 7.36 -11.26
N CYS A 109 15.93 7.67 -10.03
CA CYS A 109 16.79 8.24 -9.00
C CYS A 109 17.67 7.16 -8.32
N SER A 110 18.66 7.57 -7.54
CA SER A 110 19.38 6.68 -6.63
C SER A 110 18.45 6.16 -5.53
N VAL A 111 18.59 4.90 -5.13
CA VAL A 111 17.78 4.26 -4.08
C VAL A 111 18.67 3.48 -3.11
N GLU A 112 18.73 3.95 -1.88
CA GLU A 112 19.46 3.28 -0.78
C GLU A 112 18.48 2.67 0.21
N ARG A 113 18.76 1.45 0.67
CA ARG A 113 18.00 0.82 1.76
C ARG A 113 18.56 1.28 3.09
N ALA A 114 17.90 2.25 3.72
CA ALA A 114 18.16 2.64 5.10
C ALA A 114 17.64 1.54 6.05
N THR A 115 18.41 0.47 6.19
CA THR A 115 18.26 -0.49 7.28
C THR A 115 18.62 0.19 8.60
N THR A 116 17.72 0.18 9.58
CA THR A 116 18.04 0.64 10.94
C THR A 116 18.95 -0.37 11.63
N LEU A 117 20.25 -0.27 11.35
CA LEU A 117 21.30 -0.83 12.19
C LEU A 117 21.26 -0.10 13.54
N MET A 118 21.15 -0.84 14.64
CA MET A 118 21.20 -0.26 15.98
C MET A 118 22.65 0.01 16.38
N SER A 119 23.19 1.10 15.84
CA SER A 119 24.43 1.77 16.22
C SER A 119 24.28 3.24 15.80
N GLY A 120 24.87 4.22 16.47
CA GLY A 120 25.90 4.12 17.50
C GLY A 120 27.03 5.06 17.10
N GLU A 121 27.12 6.19 17.81
CA GLU A 121 28.10 7.26 17.63
C GLU A 121 27.98 8.12 16.37
N SER A 122 28.68 9.25 16.44
CA SER A 122 28.61 10.44 15.59
C SER A 122 29.93 10.66 14.82
N LEU A 123 29.87 11.48 13.77
CA LEU A 123 30.86 12.44 13.23
C LEU A 123 30.21 12.95 11.92
N GLU A 124 29.86 14.23 11.76
CA GLU A 124 30.73 15.39 11.54
C GLU A 124 31.50 15.32 10.20
N GLU A 125 31.00 16.11 9.24
CA GLU A 125 31.75 16.83 8.19
C GLU A 125 32.45 15.96 7.10
N GLU A 126 32.79 16.45 5.89
CA GLU A 126 32.75 17.81 5.33
C GLU A 126 32.35 17.80 3.83
N SER A 127 32.46 18.96 3.17
CA SER A 127 32.00 19.31 1.82
C SER A 127 32.86 18.78 0.65
N SER A 128 32.32 18.83 -0.57
CA SER A 128 33.05 19.38 -1.74
C SER A 128 32.10 19.70 -2.91
N GLU A 129 32.28 20.87 -3.52
CA GLU A 129 31.61 21.29 -4.76
C GLU A 129 32.48 20.94 -5.99
N VAL A 130 31.87 20.90 -7.18
CA VAL A 130 32.52 21.36 -8.43
C VAL A 130 31.47 21.88 -9.41
N GLU A 131 31.82 22.94 -10.13
CA GLU A 131 30.89 23.76 -10.93
C GLU A 131 30.69 23.29 -12.38
N ALA A 132 29.79 23.99 -13.08
CA ALA A 132 29.37 23.76 -14.45
C ALA A 132 30.43 24.13 -15.52
N VAL A 133 30.16 23.71 -16.75
CA VAL A 133 30.65 24.38 -17.97
C VAL A 133 29.49 24.50 -18.97
N GLU A 134 29.15 25.73 -19.35
CA GLU A 134 28.31 26.03 -20.52
C GLU A 134 29.15 26.01 -21.81
N VAL A 135 28.57 25.61 -22.94
CA VAL A 135 28.92 26.16 -24.26
C VAL A 135 27.64 26.36 -25.07
N THR A 136 27.53 27.52 -25.71
CA THR A 136 26.40 27.93 -26.57
C THR A 136 26.83 28.04 -28.03
N GLU A 137 25.92 27.73 -28.96
CA GLU A 137 25.73 28.30 -30.32
C GLU A 137 24.55 27.56 -30.98
N GLN A 138 23.43 28.15 -31.40
CA GLN A 138 23.20 29.26 -32.34
C GLN A 138 23.57 28.96 -33.81
N ILE A 139 22.58 28.48 -34.58
CA ILE A 139 22.43 28.83 -36.00
C ILE A 139 20.98 29.27 -36.24
N LYS A 140 20.80 30.29 -37.07
CA LYS A 140 19.54 30.93 -37.46
C LYS A 140 19.46 30.90 -39.00
N VAL A 141 18.23 30.86 -39.56
CA VAL A 141 17.69 31.75 -40.63
C VAL A 141 16.60 31.03 -41.47
N GLU A 142 15.46 31.73 -41.60
CA GLU A 142 14.39 31.72 -42.64
C GLU A 142 14.06 30.45 -43.48
N GLU A 143 12.78 30.09 -43.74
CA GLU A 143 11.48 30.70 -43.38
C GLU A 143 10.40 29.62 -43.05
N THR A 144 9.12 29.50 -43.51
CA THR A 144 8.33 30.22 -44.55
C THR A 144 6.81 30.25 -44.25
N VAL A 145 6.12 31.32 -44.71
CA VAL A 145 4.75 31.40 -45.32
C VAL A 145 3.98 30.06 -45.44
N GLU A 146 2.70 29.90 -45.06
CA GLU A 146 1.63 30.87 -44.71
C GLU A 146 0.55 30.30 -43.76
N THR A 147 -0.28 31.18 -43.21
CA THR A 147 -1.65 30.91 -42.69
C THR A 147 -2.47 32.20 -42.91
N PRO A 148 -3.81 32.19 -43.07
CA PRO A 148 -4.68 31.82 -41.94
C PRO A 148 -6.15 31.42 -42.26
N VAL A 149 -6.96 31.33 -41.18
CA VAL A 149 -8.44 31.53 -41.11
C VAL A 149 -9.39 30.57 -41.86
N ALA A 150 -10.31 29.98 -41.09
CA ALA A 150 -11.67 29.63 -41.54
C ALA A 150 -12.68 30.62 -40.92
N PRO A 151 -13.81 30.90 -41.59
CA PRO A 151 -15.08 30.50 -40.96
C PRO A 151 -16.21 30.04 -41.92
N LYS A 152 -17.26 29.51 -41.28
CA LYS A 152 -18.55 28.98 -41.78
C LYS A 152 -19.31 29.94 -42.73
N ALA A 153 -20.10 29.39 -43.69
CA ALA A 153 -21.55 29.68 -43.87
C ALA A 153 -22.29 28.96 -45.05
N VAL A 154 -23.41 28.30 -44.72
CA VAL A 154 -24.76 28.41 -45.38
C VAL A 154 -25.09 27.79 -46.79
N SER A 155 -25.80 26.65 -46.74
CA SER A 155 -27.03 26.20 -47.46
C SER A 155 -27.17 26.05 -49.00
N SER A 156 -27.67 24.88 -49.42
CA SER A 156 -28.98 24.65 -50.08
C SER A 156 -29.44 23.20 -49.78
N PHE A 157 -30.66 22.90 -49.32
CA PHE A 157 -31.97 22.84 -50.02
C PHE A 157 -31.98 21.83 -51.21
N ASN A 158 -32.89 20.84 -51.31
CA ASN A 158 -34.04 20.54 -50.45
C ASN A 158 -34.51 19.05 -50.47
N GLU A 159 -35.05 18.60 -49.34
CA GLU A 159 -36.26 17.75 -49.15
C GLU A 159 -36.55 16.49 -50.02
N THR A 160 -36.60 15.34 -49.36
CA THR A 160 -37.77 14.43 -49.41
C THR A 160 -37.92 13.75 -48.04
N ALA A 161 -39.11 13.74 -47.44
CA ALA A 161 -39.32 13.22 -46.10
C ALA A 161 -39.90 11.80 -46.10
N GLU A 162 -39.26 10.87 -45.37
CA GLU A 162 -39.83 9.55 -45.08
C GLU A 162 -39.73 9.26 -43.57
N THR A 163 -40.89 9.12 -42.92
CA THR A 163 -40.97 9.08 -41.44
C THR A 163 -40.73 7.67 -40.92
N GLN A 164 -39.47 7.36 -40.58
CA GLN A 164 -39.13 6.07 -39.95
C GLN A 164 -39.39 6.10 -38.43
N ALA A 165 -40.31 5.25 -37.98
CA ALA A 165 -40.71 5.15 -36.57
C ALA A 165 -39.66 4.43 -35.69
N PRO A 166 -39.58 4.73 -34.39
CA PRO A 166 -38.59 4.10 -33.50
C PRO A 166 -38.88 2.62 -33.28
N VAL A 167 -37.96 1.75 -33.72
CA VAL A 167 -38.06 0.30 -33.57
C VAL A 167 -37.89 -0.11 -32.09
N ARG A 168 -39.01 -0.15 -31.37
CA ARG A 168 -39.09 -0.71 -30.01
C ARG A 168 -38.88 -2.23 -30.08
N LYS A 169 -37.70 -2.72 -29.73
CA LYS A 169 -37.46 -4.15 -29.51
C LYS A 169 -38.39 -4.66 -28.40
N PRO A 170 -39.16 -5.74 -28.59
CA PRO A 170 -40.00 -6.30 -27.53
C PRO A 170 -39.11 -6.89 -26.43
N SER A 171 -39.38 -6.57 -25.17
CA SER A 171 -38.69 -7.19 -24.04
C SER A 171 -39.09 -8.67 -23.95
N SER A 172 -38.18 -9.56 -24.36
CA SER A 172 -38.41 -11.00 -24.24
C SER A 172 -38.50 -11.41 -22.76
N LEU A 173 -39.20 -12.50 -22.47
CA LEU A 173 -39.29 -13.03 -21.10
C LEU A 173 -37.89 -13.34 -20.53
N LEU A 174 -36.95 -13.73 -21.39
CA LEU A 174 -35.54 -13.91 -21.06
C LEU A 174 -34.87 -12.65 -20.49
N SER A 175 -35.11 -11.45 -21.04
CA SER A 175 -34.47 -10.23 -20.49
C SER A 175 -35.01 -9.86 -19.11
N LYS A 176 -36.30 -10.14 -18.85
CA LYS A 176 -36.91 -9.96 -17.53
C LYS A 176 -36.41 -11.01 -16.53
N LEU A 177 -36.29 -12.27 -16.96
CA LEU A 177 -35.73 -13.36 -16.16
C LEU A 177 -34.27 -13.06 -15.76
N LEU A 178 -33.44 -12.55 -16.67
CA LEU A 178 -32.06 -12.17 -16.38
C LEU A 178 -31.97 -11.07 -15.32
N ILE A 179 -32.87 -10.07 -15.34
CA ILE A 179 -32.92 -9.02 -14.30
C ILE A 179 -33.34 -9.61 -12.95
N VAL A 180 -34.35 -10.49 -12.93
CA VAL A 180 -34.77 -11.18 -11.70
C VAL A 180 -33.66 -12.05 -11.12
N VAL A 181 -32.96 -12.82 -11.96
CA VAL A 181 -31.80 -13.63 -11.56
C VAL A 181 -30.63 -12.76 -11.06
N ALA A 182 -30.35 -11.63 -11.71
CA ALA A 182 -29.30 -10.70 -11.28
C ALA A 182 -29.59 -10.03 -9.91
N ILE A 183 -30.86 -9.93 -9.51
CA ILE A 183 -31.26 -9.43 -8.17
C ILE A 183 -31.29 -10.59 -7.15
N LEU A 184 -31.78 -11.77 -7.55
CA LEU A 184 -31.87 -12.94 -6.67
C LEU A 184 -30.52 -13.55 -6.33
N ILE A 185 -29.52 -13.56 -7.23
CA ILE A 185 -28.20 -14.14 -6.94
C ILE A 185 -27.51 -13.44 -5.74
N PRO A 186 -27.35 -12.10 -5.73
CA PRO A 186 -26.81 -11.40 -4.56
C PRO A 186 -27.64 -11.61 -3.29
N LEU A 187 -28.97 -11.60 -3.39
CA LEU A 187 -29.87 -11.85 -2.25
C LEU A 187 -29.65 -13.26 -1.68
N CYS A 188 -29.56 -14.28 -2.53
CA CYS A 188 -29.27 -15.65 -2.13
C CYS A 188 -27.86 -15.80 -1.54
N VAL A 189 -26.85 -15.10 -2.05
CA VAL A 189 -25.52 -15.09 -1.42
C VAL A 189 -25.61 -14.52 0.01
N ILE A 190 -26.28 -13.37 0.19
CA ILE A 190 -26.46 -12.73 1.51
C ILE A 190 -27.27 -13.62 2.47
N LEU A 191 -28.26 -14.38 1.98
CA LEU A 191 -29.13 -15.23 2.81
C LEU A 191 -28.59 -16.64 3.08
N PHE A 192 -27.71 -17.17 2.23
CA PHE A 192 -27.22 -18.56 2.32
C PHE A 192 -25.70 -18.69 2.55
N THR A 193 -24.92 -17.62 2.45
CA THR A 193 -23.51 -17.63 2.90
C THR A 193 -23.39 -17.06 4.30
N ASN A 194 -23.09 -17.93 5.27
CA ASN A 194 -22.59 -17.46 6.56
C ASN A 194 -21.15 -16.93 6.38
N PRO A 195 -20.77 -15.82 7.03
CA PRO A 195 -19.38 -15.38 7.03
C PRO A 195 -18.47 -16.46 7.64
N ALA A 196 -17.26 -16.60 7.12
CA ALA A 196 -16.31 -17.60 7.60
C ALA A 196 -15.76 -17.18 8.99
N GLU A 197 -16.27 -17.80 10.04
CA GLU A 197 -15.79 -17.59 11.42
C GLU A 197 -14.29 -17.89 11.54
N SER A 198 -13.55 -16.98 12.18
CA SER A 198 -12.14 -17.16 12.52
C SER A 198 -11.98 -18.20 13.62
N LYS A 199 -11.79 -19.46 13.22
CA LYS A 199 -11.57 -20.56 14.17
C LYS A 199 -10.17 -20.50 14.77
N PHE A 200 -10.11 -20.44 16.10
CA PHE A 200 -8.88 -20.49 16.88
C PHE A 200 -8.75 -21.84 17.59
N ARG A 201 -7.52 -22.32 17.77
CA ARG A 201 -7.16 -23.42 18.67
C ARG A 201 -6.50 -22.86 19.93
N GLN A 202 -6.82 -23.43 21.08
CA GLN A 202 -6.10 -23.14 22.32
C GLN A 202 -4.71 -23.79 22.27
N LEU A 203 -3.69 -23.06 22.73
CA LEU A 203 -2.31 -23.54 22.84
C LEU A 203 -2.00 -23.98 24.27
N ALA A 204 -2.32 -23.12 25.24
CA ALA A 204 -2.03 -23.30 26.65
C ALA A 204 -2.98 -22.43 27.50
N VAL A 205 -2.87 -22.57 28.83
CA VAL A 205 -3.32 -21.56 29.80
C VAL A 205 -2.08 -21.19 30.61
N PHE A 206 -1.78 -19.90 30.71
CA PHE A 206 -0.71 -19.39 31.55
C PHE A 206 -1.32 -18.37 32.50
N ASP A 207 -1.06 -18.52 33.80
CA ASP A 207 -1.57 -17.61 34.84
C ASP A 207 -3.08 -17.33 34.73
N ASN A 208 -3.86 -18.40 34.56
CA ASN A 208 -5.31 -18.39 34.33
C ASN A 208 -5.80 -17.74 33.00
N THR A 209 -4.94 -17.05 32.25
CA THR A 209 -5.23 -16.47 30.92
C THR A 209 -5.09 -17.51 29.81
N VAL A 210 -6.07 -17.55 28.89
CA VAL A 210 -6.11 -18.53 27.80
C VAL A 210 -5.34 -18.04 26.57
N VAL A 211 -4.29 -18.77 26.16
CA VAL A 211 -3.55 -18.44 24.93
C VAL A 211 -4.08 -19.26 23.76
N LYS A 212 -4.38 -18.59 22.63
CA LYS A 212 -4.93 -19.17 21.41
C LYS A 212 -4.12 -18.77 20.18
N ALA A 213 -4.24 -19.53 19.09
CA ALA A 213 -3.74 -19.17 17.77
C ALA A 213 -4.73 -19.60 16.68
N PRO A 214 -4.71 -19.03 15.46
CA PRO A 214 -5.58 -19.46 14.36
C PRO A 214 -5.45 -20.97 14.09
N MET A 215 -6.54 -21.65 13.72
CA MET A 215 -6.59 -23.11 13.58
C MET A 215 -5.47 -23.66 12.69
N ASN A 216 -5.19 -22.99 11.57
CA ASN A 216 -4.20 -23.38 10.56
C ASN A 216 -2.82 -22.74 10.79
N HIS A 217 -2.56 -22.13 11.95
CA HIS A 217 -1.27 -21.52 12.26
C HIS A 217 -0.17 -22.60 12.39
N PRO A 218 1.09 -22.31 11.98
CA PRO A 218 2.24 -23.15 12.31
C PRO A 218 2.39 -23.46 13.82
N ASP A 219 3.26 -24.41 14.17
CA ASP A 219 3.60 -24.66 15.56
C ASP A 219 4.25 -23.43 16.23
N LEU A 220 3.97 -23.29 17.52
CA LEU A 220 4.50 -22.25 18.42
C LEU A 220 5.11 -22.82 19.71
N SER A 221 5.24 -24.15 19.84
CA SER A 221 5.74 -24.82 21.05
C SER A 221 7.11 -24.29 21.51
N LYS A 222 7.99 -23.91 20.56
CA LYS A 222 9.30 -23.28 20.85
C LYS A 222 9.19 -21.93 21.56
N TRP A 223 8.08 -21.21 21.41
CA TRP A 223 7.84 -19.90 22.00
C TRP A 223 7.15 -19.97 23.37
N TYR A 224 6.67 -21.13 23.80
CA TYR A 224 5.87 -21.27 25.03
C TYR A 224 6.54 -20.65 26.27
N PRO A 225 7.86 -20.77 26.52
CA PRO A 225 8.50 -20.11 27.68
C PRO A 225 8.43 -18.57 27.60
N SER A 226 8.63 -18.00 26.42
CA SER A 226 8.55 -16.55 26.19
C SER A 226 7.12 -16.03 26.29
N ILE A 227 6.13 -16.82 25.85
CA ILE A 227 4.71 -16.52 26.01
C ILE A 227 4.33 -16.57 27.50
N GLU A 228 4.70 -17.63 28.22
CA GLU A 228 4.43 -17.79 29.65
C GLU A 228 5.02 -16.65 30.48
N GLN A 229 6.28 -16.28 30.22
CA GLN A 229 6.94 -15.15 30.87
C GLN A 229 6.22 -13.83 30.56
N CYS A 230 5.77 -13.63 29.32
CA CYS A 230 5.07 -12.40 28.92
C CYS A 230 3.68 -12.29 29.57
N VAL A 231 2.89 -13.38 29.57
CA VAL A 231 1.55 -13.40 30.17
C VAL A 231 1.62 -13.19 31.68
N LYS A 232 2.52 -13.90 32.38
CA LYS A 232 2.72 -13.68 33.83
C LYS A 232 3.11 -12.23 34.14
N LYS A 233 4.04 -11.66 33.37
CA LYS A 233 4.51 -10.28 33.60
C LYS A 233 3.41 -9.25 33.34
N TYR A 234 2.56 -9.47 32.34
CA TYR A 234 1.42 -8.60 32.03
C TYR A 234 0.32 -8.69 33.09
N ASN A 235 0.07 -9.88 33.64
CA ASN A 235 -0.89 -10.07 34.73
C ASN A 235 -0.42 -9.46 36.07
N GLU A 236 0.88 -9.10 36.23
CA GLU A 236 1.34 -8.31 37.39
C GLU A 236 0.78 -6.86 37.38
N THR A 237 0.51 -6.30 36.20
CA THR A 237 -0.10 -4.97 36.01
C THR A 237 -1.61 -5.04 35.78
N HIS A 238 -2.11 -6.16 35.26
CA HIS A 238 -3.49 -6.35 34.80
C HIS A 238 -4.23 -7.40 35.65
N VAL A 239 -4.84 -6.96 36.76
CA VAL A 239 -5.41 -7.84 37.81
C VAL A 239 -6.94 -7.72 37.88
N GLU A 240 -7.59 -8.78 38.36
CA GLU A 240 -9.05 -8.88 38.57
C GLU A 240 -9.87 -8.49 37.33
N ALA A 241 -10.61 -7.38 37.37
CA ALA A 241 -11.45 -6.93 36.26
C ALA A 241 -10.62 -6.44 35.05
N LEU A 242 -9.37 -6.01 35.28
CA LEU A 242 -8.44 -5.59 34.24
C LEU A 242 -7.62 -6.75 33.67
N ALA A 243 -7.85 -7.99 34.10
CA ALA A 243 -7.11 -9.15 33.59
C ALA A 243 -7.55 -9.54 32.16
N PRO A 244 -6.62 -9.93 31.28
CA PRO A 244 -6.93 -10.35 29.92
C PRO A 244 -7.74 -11.65 29.91
N VAL A 245 -8.82 -11.66 29.13
CA VAL A 245 -9.69 -12.83 28.90
C VAL A 245 -8.96 -13.87 28.05
N GLU A 246 -8.27 -13.43 26.99
CA GLU A 246 -7.47 -14.30 26.13
C GLU A 246 -6.32 -13.57 25.45
N VAL A 247 -5.34 -14.34 24.96
CA VAL A 247 -4.20 -13.82 24.19
C VAL A 247 -4.10 -14.55 22.86
N ILE A 248 -4.14 -13.79 21.76
CA ILE A 248 -4.01 -14.34 20.40
C ILE A 248 -2.55 -14.24 19.93
N ALA A 249 -1.88 -15.40 19.92
CA ALA A 249 -0.51 -15.56 19.46
C ALA A 249 -0.45 -15.80 17.94
N THR A 250 0.38 -15.03 17.23
CA THR A 250 0.62 -15.18 15.79
C THR A 250 2.07 -14.89 15.39
N GLY A 251 2.53 -15.47 14.28
CA GLY A 251 3.89 -15.31 13.76
C GLY A 251 4.84 -16.41 14.23
N GLY A 252 5.91 -16.04 14.92
CA GLY A 252 6.90 -16.97 15.49
C GLY A 252 7.85 -17.63 14.49
N GLN A 253 7.64 -17.47 13.19
CA GLN A 253 8.47 -18.07 12.13
C GLN A 253 9.71 -17.23 11.78
N ASN A 254 9.59 -15.90 11.91
CA ASN A 254 10.60 -14.93 11.45
C ASN A 254 11.29 -14.24 12.65
N ASN A 255 11.76 -15.01 13.63
CA ASN A 255 12.40 -14.53 14.86
C ASN A 255 11.57 -13.59 15.76
N GLN A 256 10.28 -13.39 15.43
CA GLN A 256 9.35 -12.47 16.08
C GLN A 256 7.98 -13.15 16.28
N LEU A 257 7.39 -12.96 17.46
CA LEU A 257 6.01 -13.34 17.78
C LEU A 257 5.17 -12.11 18.12
N ILE A 258 3.90 -12.12 17.74
CA ILE A 258 2.89 -11.13 18.11
C ILE A 258 1.94 -11.74 19.14
N LEU A 259 1.70 -11.04 20.24
CA LEU A 259 0.71 -11.38 21.26
C LEU A 259 -0.32 -10.26 21.36
N ASN A 260 -1.57 -10.55 21.01
CA ASN A 260 -2.67 -9.60 21.14
C ASN A 260 -3.45 -9.95 22.39
N TYR A 261 -3.39 -9.09 23.41
CA TYR A 261 -4.13 -9.26 24.66
C TYR A 261 -5.54 -8.71 24.48
N ILE A 262 -6.54 -9.53 24.81
CA ILE A 262 -7.96 -9.21 24.66
C ILE A 262 -8.61 -9.24 26.03
N HIS A 263 -9.16 -8.10 26.44
CA HIS A 263 -9.84 -7.87 27.71
C HIS A 263 -11.36 -8.08 27.60
N SER A 264 -12.07 -7.86 28.71
CA SER A 264 -13.54 -7.78 28.69
C SER A 264 -14.03 -6.67 27.77
N LEU A 265 -15.31 -6.71 27.37
CA LEU A 265 -15.91 -5.62 26.59
C LEU A 265 -15.88 -4.29 27.34
N ASP A 266 -16.09 -4.32 28.65
CA ASP A 266 -16.10 -3.14 29.53
C ASP A 266 -14.71 -2.49 29.65
N ASN A 267 -13.64 -3.30 29.64
CA ASN A 267 -12.24 -2.85 29.74
C ASN A 267 -11.49 -2.97 28.40
N SER A 268 -12.20 -2.96 27.27
CA SER A 268 -11.64 -3.15 25.93
C SER A 268 -10.71 -2.02 25.45
N GLY A 269 -10.56 -0.95 26.24
CA GLY A 269 -9.53 0.07 26.05
C GLY A 269 -8.10 -0.42 26.30
N GLU A 270 -7.92 -1.43 27.16
CA GLU A 270 -6.60 -1.99 27.49
C GLU A 270 -6.10 -3.03 26.46
N ASN A 271 -6.84 -3.23 25.37
CA ASN A 271 -6.50 -4.19 24.31
C ASN A 271 -5.19 -3.81 23.59
N ILE A 272 -4.11 -4.57 23.83
CA ILE A 272 -2.76 -4.23 23.39
C ILE A 272 -2.12 -5.33 22.52
N THR A 273 -1.38 -4.91 21.49
CA THR A 273 -0.58 -5.78 20.60
C THR A 273 0.89 -5.71 20.96
N LEU A 274 1.38 -6.69 21.70
CA LEU A 274 2.79 -6.82 22.08
C LEU A 274 3.59 -7.61 21.03
N ARG A 275 4.90 -7.33 20.98
CA ARG A 275 5.84 -7.89 20.00
C ARG A 275 7.10 -8.37 20.71
N ILE A 276 7.36 -9.68 20.71
CA ILE A 276 8.54 -10.28 21.35
C ILE A 276 9.45 -10.91 20.29
N PHE A 277 10.76 -10.88 20.52
CA PHE A 277 11.78 -11.41 19.61
C PHE A 277 12.55 -12.55 20.29
N ALA A 278 12.97 -13.57 19.54
CA ALA A 278 13.53 -14.80 20.14
C ALA A 278 14.92 -14.60 20.78
N GLU A 279 15.66 -13.58 20.34
CA GLU A 279 16.96 -13.20 20.92
C GLU A 279 16.83 -12.26 22.13
N GLN A 280 15.62 -11.81 22.45
CA GLN A 280 15.39 -10.82 23.51
C GLN A 280 15.36 -11.48 24.91
N GLN A 281 16.48 -11.35 25.63
CA GLN A 281 16.61 -11.90 27.00
C GLN A 281 15.74 -11.20 28.04
N ASP A 282 15.43 -9.91 27.86
CA ASP A 282 14.60 -9.13 28.78
C ASP A 282 13.23 -8.82 28.16
N LEU A 283 12.24 -9.67 28.46
CA LEU A 283 10.83 -9.46 28.14
C LEU A 283 10.11 -8.57 29.17
N SER A 284 10.72 -8.29 30.33
CA SER A 284 10.07 -7.62 31.46
C SER A 284 9.70 -6.15 31.18
N LYS A 285 10.32 -5.54 30.17
CA LYS A 285 10.04 -4.18 29.67
C LYS A 285 9.07 -4.12 28.48
N VAL A 286 8.74 -5.26 27.88
CA VAL A 286 7.80 -5.36 26.74
C VAL A 286 6.42 -5.81 27.18
N CYS A 287 6.33 -6.63 28.23
CA CYS A 287 5.10 -7.28 28.68
C CYS A 287 4.51 -6.59 29.91
N GLN A 288 4.28 -5.28 29.82
CA GLN A 288 3.73 -4.44 30.90
C GLN A 288 2.33 -3.94 30.57
#